data_AF-A0A7W0LMC6-F1
#
_entry.id   AF-A0A7W0LMC6-F1
#
_cell.length_a   1.000
_cell.length_b   1.000
_cell.length_c   1.000
_cell.angle_alpha   90.00
_cell.angle_beta   90.00
_cell.angle_gamma   90.00
#
_symmetry.space_group_name_H-M   'P 1'
#
loop_
_entity.id
_entity.type
_entity.pdbx_description
1 polymer ?
#
loop_
_entity_poly.entity_id
_entity_poly.type
_entity_poly.pdbx_seq_one_letter_code
_entity_poly.pdbx_strand_id
1 'polypeptide(L)'
;MAIDLSRLILRHSISALSSHRGEACEKCRRTPVPGEYLHLFGDGRALCALCIDKLPRGRRDSLRVERVHASEHPLSVGPLHT
;
A
#
# COMPACT_ATOMS: atom_id res chain seq x y z
N MET A 1 36.92 5.76 -0.24
CA MET A 1 35.98 6.33 0.76
C MET A 1 35.01 5.23 1.14
N ALA A 2 35.15 4.66 2.32
CA ALA A 2 34.22 3.63 2.80
C ALA A 2 32.86 4.28 3.03
N ILE A 3 31.82 3.73 2.40
CA ILE A 3 30.45 4.17 2.68
C ILE A 3 30.16 3.83 4.14
N ASP A 4 29.76 4.83 4.92
CA ASP A 4 29.33 4.62 6.30
C ASP A 4 28.06 3.77 6.28
N LEU A 5 28.24 2.47 6.54
CA LEU A 5 27.18 1.46 6.55
C LEU A 5 26.03 1.89 7.47
N SER A 6 26.34 2.56 8.58
CA SER A 6 25.38 3.08 9.55
C SER A 6 24.38 4.05 8.89
N ARG A 7 24.88 4.97 8.05
CA ARG A 7 24.05 5.93 7.30
C ARG A 7 23.20 5.27 6.22
N LEU A 8 23.74 4.25 5.55
CA LEU A 8 22.97 3.47 4.57
C LEU A 8 21.81 2.73 5.23
N ILE A 9 22.08 2.05 6.35
CA ILE A 9 21.07 1.33 7.12
C ILE A 9 19.98 2.30 7.60
N LEU A 10 20.36 3.42 8.24
CA LEU A 10 19.41 4.43 8.71
C LEU A 10 18.50 4.96 7.60
N ARG A 11 19.07 5.27 6.43
CA ARG A 11 18.29 5.78 5.30
C ARG A 11 17.29 4.74 4.77
N HIS A 12 17.72 3.48 4.68
CA HIS A 12 16.83 2.39 4.27
C HIS A 12 15.73 2.12 5.31
N SER A 13 16.06 2.14 6.61
CA SER A 13 15.08 1.95 7.69
C SER A 13 14.05 3.07 7.73
N ILE A 14 14.44 4.33 7.56
CA ILE A 14 13.50 5.47 7.52
C ILE A 14 12.61 5.40 6.27
N SER A 15 13.17 5.01 5.12
CA SER A 15 12.38 4.81 3.90
C SER A 15 11.37 3.67 4.07
N ALA A 16 11.77 2.55 4.67
CA ALA A 16 10.88 1.43 4.98
C ALA A 16 9.77 1.83 5.97
N LEU A 17 10.07 2.66 6.97
CA LEU A 17 9.08 3.22 7.90
C LEU A 17 8.06 4.14 7.21
N SER A 18 8.50 4.89 6.20
CA SER A 18 7.63 5.76 5.40
C SER A 18 6.69 4.95 4.50
N SER A 19 7.16 3.79 4.03
CA SER A 19 6.37 2.78 3.30
C SER A 19 5.51 1.90 4.22
N HIS A 20 5.86 1.81 5.51
CA HIS A 20 5.13 1.11 6.58
C HIS A 20 4.01 1.93 7.22
N ARG A 21 3.51 2.96 6.53
CA ARG A 21 2.12 3.33 6.75
C ARG A 21 1.29 2.18 6.18
N GLY A 22 1.07 1.15 7.01
CA GLY A 22 -0.03 0.22 6.82
C GLY A 22 -1.30 1.05 6.78
N GLU A 23 -1.65 1.49 5.58
CA GLU A 23 -2.75 2.40 5.34
C GLU A 23 -4.02 1.62 5.63
N ALA A 24 -4.46 1.73 6.88
CA ALA A 24 -5.76 1.28 7.28
C ALA A 24 -6.78 1.88 6.32
N CYS A 25 -7.72 1.07 5.87
CA CYS A 25 -8.79 1.54 5.01
C CYS A 25 -9.44 2.76 5.66
N GLU A 26 -9.48 3.90 4.99
CA GLU A 26 -9.99 5.12 5.63
C GLU A 26 -11.47 5.00 6.00
N LYS A 27 -12.23 4.21 5.24
CA LYS A 27 -13.66 4.03 5.44
C LYS A 27 -14.01 3.10 6.61
N CYS A 28 -13.39 1.92 6.67
CA CYS A 28 -13.73 0.91 7.69
C CYS A 28 -12.68 0.79 8.80
N ARG A 29 -11.58 1.52 8.70
CA ARG A 29 -10.46 1.57 9.64
C ARG A 29 -9.75 0.23 9.89
N ARG A 30 -10.11 -0.83 9.16
CA ARG A 30 -9.38 -2.09 9.21
C ARG A 30 -8.01 -1.91 8.58
N THR A 31 -7.00 -2.52 9.20
CA THR A 31 -5.73 -2.82 8.53
C THR A 31 -5.97 -4.05 7.66
N PRO A 32 -5.90 -3.94 6.31
CA PRO A 32 -6.00 -5.15 5.50
C PRO A 32 -4.79 -6.05 5.79
N VAL A 33 -5.01 -7.35 5.71
CA VAL A 33 -4.02 -8.38 6.01
C VAL A 33 -3.18 -8.69 4.77
N PRO A 34 -1.99 -9.27 4.94
CA PRO A 34 -1.20 -9.73 3.81
C PRO A 34 -1.99 -10.57 2.82
N GLY A 35 -1.83 -10.27 1.53
CA GLY A 35 -2.55 -10.92 0.44
C GLY A 35 -3.81 -10.20 -0.02
N GLU A 36 -4.36 -9.29 0.78
CA GLU A 36 -5.49 -8.45 0.36
C GLU A 36 -5.06 -7.26 -0.48
N TYR A 37 -6.01 -6.52 -1.04
CA TYR A 37 -5.74 -5.35 -1.86
C TYR A 37 -6.15 -4.05 -1.18
N LEU A 38 -5.32 -3.03 -1.40
CA LEU A 38 -5.54 -1.65 -1.04
C LEU A 38 -5.55 -0.79 -2.31
N HIS A 39 -6.56 0.06 -2.42
CA HIS A 39 -6.78 0.94 -3.57
C HIS A 39 -6.44 2.36 -3.18
N LEU A 40 -5.46 2.94 -3.87
CA LEU A 40 -4.93 4.27 -3.62
C LEU A 40 -5.52 5.27 -4.62
N PHE A 41 -6.00 6.41 -4.10
CA PHE A 41 -6.61 7.48 -4.87
C PHE A 41 -5.70 8.72 -4.92
N GLY A 42 -5.94 9.60 -5.90
CA GLY A 42 -5.11 10.80 -6.10
C GLY A 42 -5.19 11.84 -4.99
N ASP A 43 -6.21 11.77 -4.16
CA ASP A 43 -6.37 12.59 -2.96
C ASP A 43 -5.66 12.01 -1.73
N GLY A 44 -4.85 10.95 -1.92
CA GLY A 44 -4.12 10.28 -0.86
C GLY A 44 -4.94 9.27 -0.07
N ARG A 45 -6.21 9.05 -0.45
CA ARG A 45 -7.06 8.09 0.25
C ARG A 45 -6.71 6.66 -0.11
N ALA A 46 -6.88 5.78 0.87
CA ALA A 46 -6.70 4.35 0.71
C ALA A 46 -7.95 3.57 1.15
N LEU A 47 -8.48 2.73 0.26
CA LEU A 47 -9.64 1.86 0.54
C LEU A 47 -9.32 0.39 0.32
N CYS A 48 -9.77 -0.48 1.22
CA CYS A 48 -9.68 -1.92 0.99
C CYS A 48 -10.66 -2.40 -0.09
N ALA A 49 -10.40 -3.57 -0.67
CA ALA A 49 -11.25 -4.22 -1.67
C ALA A 49 -12.75 -4.29 -1.28
N LEU A 50 -13.07 -4.48 0.01
CA LEU A 50 -14.46 -4.54 0.49
C LEU A 50 -15.16 -3.17 0.48
N CYS A 51 -14.39 -2.09 0.69
CA CYS A 51 -14.93 -0.74 0.72
C CYS A 51 -15.08 -0.16 -0.68
N ILE A 52 -14.17 -0.49 -1.60
CA ILE A 52 -14.28 -0.09 -3.00
C ILE A 52 -15.45 -0.82 -3.68
N ASP A 53 -15.71 -2.07 -3.33
CA ASP A 53 -16.85 -2.81 -3.91
C ASP A 53 -18.22 -2.28 -3.48
N LYS A 54 -18.26 -1.45 -2.43
CA LYS A 54 -19.47 -0.72 -2.02
C LYS A 54 -19.61 0.64 -2.70
N LEU A 55 -18.64 1.07 -3.51
CA LEU A 55 -18.73 2.33 -4.26
C LEU A 55 -19.49 2.12 -5.59
N PRO A 56 -20.22 3.15 -6.07
CA PRO A 56 -20.72 3.17 -7.44
C PRO A 56 -19.56 3.02 -8.44
N ARG A 57 -19.78 2.36 -9.59
CA ARG A 57 -18.72 2.06 -10.57
C ARG A 57 -17.90 3.29 -10.97
N GLY A 58 -18.53 4.44 -11.23
CA GLY A 58 -17.84 5.69 -11.58
C GLY A 58 -17.02 6.33 -10.46
N ARG A 59 -16.94 5.72 -9.27
CA ARG A 59 -16.10 6.14 -8.14
C ARG A 59 -15.06 5.08 -7.74
N ARG A 60 -14.91 4.01 -8.55
CA ARG A 60 -13.95 2.92 -8.28
C ARG A 60 -12.59 3.11 -8.95
N ASP A 61 -12.40 4.20 -9.69
CA ASP A 61 -11.16 4.46 -10.38
C ASP A 61 -10.07 4.88 -9.38
N SER A 62 -9.32 3.88 -8.92
CA SER A 62 -8.10 4.06 -8.13
C SER A 62 -6.92 4.31 -9.05
N LEU A 63 -6.02 5.21 -8.65
CA LEU A 63 -4.78 5.47 -9.39
C LEU A 63 -3.80 4.28 -9.32
N ARG A 64 -3.85 3.54 -8.22
CA ARG A 64 -2.96 2.40 -7.98
C ARG A 64 -3.65 1.36 -7.13
N VAL A 65 -3.37 0.10 -7.41
CA VAL A 65 -3.77 -1.03 -6.59
C VAL A 65 -2.52 -1.71 -6.07
N GLU A 66 -2.43 -1.86 -4.76
CA GLU A 66 -1.33 -2.55 -4.09
C GLU A 66 -1.86 -3.76 -3.34
N ARG A 67 -1.08 -4.84 -3.31
CA ARG A 67 -1.38 -6.00 -2.47
C ARG A 67 -0.71 -5.77 -1.13
N VAL A 68 -1.39 -5.98 -0.02
CA VAL A 68 -0.77 -5.88 1.30
C VAL A 68 0.24 -7.01 1.45
N HIS A 69 1.40 -6.70 1.99
CA HIS A 69 2.52 -7.62 2.11
C HIS A 69 2.72 -8.06 3.56
N ALA A 70 3.19 -9.30 3.73
CA ALA A 70 3.57 -9.82 5.05
C ALA A 70 4.90 -9.24 5.56
N SER A 71 5.62 -8.51 4.70
CA SER A 71 6.89 -7.81 4.98
C SER A 71 6.87 -6.45 4.28
N GLU A 72 7.79 -5.53 4.61
CA GLU A 72 7.90 -4.20 3.96
C GLU A 72 8.08 -4.23 2.41
N HIS A 73 8.36 -5.37 1.81
CA HIS A 73 8.74 -5.45 0.41
C HIS A 73 7.54 -5.61 -0.52
N PRO A 74 7.41 -4.77 -1.57
CA PRO A 74 6.35 -4.91 -2.55
C PRO A 74 6.52 -6.20 -3.38
N LEU A 75 5.55 -7.10 -3.29
CA LEU A 75 5.40 -8.19 -4.26
C LEU A 75 4.86 -7.62 -5.56
N SER A 76 5.57 -7.87 -6.65
CA SER A 76 5.11 -7.50 -8.00
C SER A 76 3.83 -8.24 -8.32
N VAL A 77 2.71 -7.53 -8.39
CA VAL A 77 1.44 -8.08 -8.86
C VAL A 77 1.30 -7.79 -10.36
N GLY A 78 1.12 -8.85 -11.15
CA GLY A 78 0.75 -8.74 -12.56
C GLY A 78 -0.66 -8.15 -12.73
N PRO A 79 -1.04 -7.77 -13.96
CA PRO A 79 -2.36 -7.21 -14.24
C PRO A 79 -3.47 -8.17 -13.80
N LEU A 80 -4.51 -7.60 -13.16
CA LEU A 80 -5.72 -8.33 -12.81
C LEU A 80 -6.49 -8.61 -14.10
N HIS A 81 -6.48 -9.85 -14.56
CA HIS A 81 -7.46 -10.30 -15.56
C HIS A 81 -8.78 -10.51 -14.82
N THR A 82 -9.69 -9.55 -14.94
CA THR A 82 -11.11 -9.69 -14.53
C THR A 82 -11.87 -10.57 -15.51
#